data_AF-A0A8F4N1E8-F1
#
_entry.id   AF-A0A8F4N1E8-F1
#
_cell.length_a   1.000
_cell.length_b   1.000
_cell.length_c   1.000
_cell.angle_alpha   90.00
_cell.angle_beta   90.00
_cell.angle_gamma   90.00
#
_symmetry.space_group_name_H-M   'P 1'
#
loop_
_entity.id
_entity.type
_entity.pdbx_description
1 polymer ?
#
loop_
_entity_poly.entity_id
_entity_poly.type
_entity_poly.pdbx_seq_one_letter_code
_entity_poly.pdbx_strand_id
1 'polypeptide(L)'
;KKKLIKCIKNHENDFNKICMDMKNYGTNLFEQLSCYNNNFCNTNGIRYHYDEYTHKLILSVKSKNLNKDLSDMTNILQQSELLLTNLNKKMGSYIYIDTMKFIHKEMKHIFNRIEYHTKIINDKTKIIQDKIKLNIWRTFQKDELLKRILDMSNEYSLFITSDHLRQMLYNTFYSKEKHLNNIFH
;
A
#
# COMPACT_ATOMS: atom_id res chain seq x y z
N LYS A 1 -0.23 13.26 19.44
CA LYS A 1 -0.21 11.84 19.01
C LYS A 1 -1.23 10.96 19.75
N LYS A 2 -1.09 10.71 21.06
CA LYS A 2 -1.99 9.79 21.80
C LYS A 2 -3.48 10.18 21.81
N LYS A 3 -3.81 11.47 21.94
CA LYS A 3 -5.21 11.96 21.91
C LYS A 3 -5.91 11.65 20.58
N LEU A 4 -5.21 11.81 19.45
CA LEU A 4 -5.75 11.49 18.12
C LEU A 4 -6.03 9.99 17.98
N ILE A 5 -5.10 9.13 18.41
CA ILE A 5 -5.31 7.67 18.39
C ILE A 5 -6.50 7.27 19.26
N LYS A 6 -6.64 7.88 20.45
CA LYS A 6 -7.81 7.66 21.32
C LYS A 6 -9.10 8.10 20.63
N CYS A 7 -9.09 9.24 19.92
CA CYS A 7 -10.23 9.71 19.14
C CYS A 7 -10.65 8.68 18.08
N ILE A 8 -9.70 8.16 17.29
CA ILE A 8 -9.98 7.13 16.27
C ILE A 8 -10.60 5.88 16.91
N LYS A 9 -10.06 5.42 18.05
CA LYS A 9 -10.61 4.28 18.80
C LYS A 9 -12.02 4.54 19.34
N ASN A 10 -12.29 5.75 19.81
CA ASN A 10 -13.61 6.11 20.32
C ASN A 10 -14.69 6.08 19.22
N HIS A 11 -14.31 6.33 17.96
CA HIS A 11 -15.20 6.29 16.80
C HIS A 11 -15.19 4.95 16.05
N GLU A 12 -14.60 3.90 16.62
CA GLU A 12 -14.46 2.59 15.98
C GLU A 12 -15.81 2.00 15.56
N ASN A 13 -16.85 2.12 16.40
CA ASN A 13 -18.18 1.63 16.09
C ASN A 13 -18.83 2.34 14.90
N ASP A 14 -18.54 3.63 14.71
CA ASP A 14 -19.06 4.40 13.59
C ASP A 14 -18.40 3.95 12.27
N PHE A 15 -17.07 3.73 12.30
CA PHE A 15 -16.35 3.15 11.17
C PHE A 15 -16.81 1.72 10.86
N ASN A 16 -17.03 0.89 11.89
CA ASN A 16 -17.47 -0.49 11.73
C ASN A 16 -18.83 -0.59 11.04
N LYS A 17 -19.78 0.32 11.34
CA LYS A 17 -21.07 0.37 10.66
C LYS A 17 -20.90 0.62 9.17
N ILE A 18 -20.10 1.63 8.80
CA ILE A 18 -19.82 1.97 7.40
C ILE A 18 -19.16 0.77 6.68
N CYS A 19 -18.21 0.09 7.32
CA CYS A 19 -17.59 -1.11 6.77
C CYS A 19 -18.59 -2.26 6.58
N MET A 20 -19.51 -2.46 7.53
CA MET A 20 -20.55 -3.49 7.44
C MET A 20 -21.58 -3.19 6.37
N ASP A 21 -21.96 -1.92 6.18
CA ASP A 21 -22.86 -1.50 5.11
C ASP A 21 -22.26 -1.82 3.72
N MET A 22 -20.97 -1.51 3.53
CA MET A 22 -20.26 -1.84 2.30
C MET A 22 -20.12 -3.35 2.10
N LYS A 23 -19.86 -4.11 3.16
CA LYS A 23 -19.82 -5.57 3.12
C LYS A 23 -21.16 -6.14 2.67
N ASN A 24 -22.26 -5.71 3.29
CA ASN A 24 -23.60 -6.19 2.97
C ASN A 24 -23.97 -5.85 1.52
N TYR A 25 -23.65 -4.63 1.06
CA TYR A 25 -23.87 -4.24 -0.33
C TYR A 25 -23.10 -5.14 -1.30
N GLY A 26 -21.80 -5.36 -1.07
CA GLY A 26 -20.98 -6.22 -1.92
C GLY A 26 -21.43 -7.68 -1.90
N THR A 27 -21.77 -8.22 -0.72
CA THR A 27 -22.26 -9.60 -0.57
C THR A 27 -23.61 -9.80 -1.27
N ASN A 28 -24.56 -8.86 -1.13
CA ASN A 28 -25.86 -8.95 -1.80
C ASN A 28 -25.71 -9.02 -3.33
N LEU A 29 -24.83 -8.21 -3.92
CA LEU A 29 -24.54 -8.26 -5.35
C LEU A 29 -23.85 -9.57 -5.75
N PHE A 30 -22.93 -10.05 -4.90
CA PHE A 30 -22.21 -11.29 -5.15
C PHE A 30 -23.11 -12.53 -5.07
N GLU A 31 -24.07 -12.56 -4.16
CA GLU A 31 -25.06 -13.66 -4.04
C GLU A 31 -25.97 -13.74 -5.26
N GLN A 32 -26.22 -12.61 -5.93
CA GLN A 32 -27.05 -12.52 -7.13
C GLN A 32 -26.31 -12.90 -8.42
N LEU A 33 -25.00 -13.23 -8.36
CA LEU A 33 -24.26 -13.71 -9.53
C LEU A 33 -24.89 -15.00 -10.07
N SER A 34 -25.24 -14.96 -11.34
CA SER A 34 -25.84 -16.07 -12.07
C SER A 34 -25.09 -16.32 -13.38
N CYS A 35 -25.20 -17.55 -13.88
CA CYS A 35 -24.60 -17.98 -15.13
C CYS A 35 -25.68 -18.55 -16.04
N TYR A 36 -25.53 -18.41 -17.35
CA TYR A 36 -26.40 -19.10 -18.32
C TYR A 36 -26.38 -20.63 -18.13
N ASN A 37 -25.20 -21.19 -17.84
CA ASN A 37 -25.02 -22.59 -17.46
C ASN A 37 -24.05 -22.68 -16.27
N ASN A 38 -24.50 -23.21 -15.15
CA ASN A 38 -23.72 -23.29 -13.91
C ASN A 38 -22.48 -24.19 -13.99
N ASN A 39 -22.40 -25.11 -14.96
CA ASN A 39 -21.22 -25.94 -15.18
C ASN A 39 -20.15 -25.21 -16.02
N PHE A 40 -20.54 -24.17 -16.76
CA PHE A 40 -19.70 -23.47 -17.73
C PHE A 40 -19.89 -21.95 -17.63
N CYS A 41 -19.69 -21.39 -16.44
CA CYS A 41 -19.72 -19.95 -16.24
C CYS A 41 -18.55 -19.25 -16.95
N ASN A 42 -18.85 -18.18 -17.69
CA ASN A 42 -17.84 -17.36 -18.37
C ASN A 42 -17.02 -16.51 -17.40
N THR A 43 -15.76 -16.24 -17.74
CA THR A 43 -14.85 -15.40 -16.94
C THR A 43 -14.64 -14.00 -17.50
N ASN A 44 -15.47 -13.56 -18.44
CA ASN A 44 -15.37 -12.24 -19.07
C ASN A 44 -15.46 -11.09 -18.07
N GLY A 45 -16.26 -11.23 -17.00
CA GLY A 45 -16.32 -10.22 -15.92
C GLY A 45 -14.99 -10.06 -15.18
N ILE A 46 -14.29 -11.18 -14.89
CA ILE A 46 -12.96 -11.16 -14.28
C ILE A 46 -11.96 -10.46 -15.21
N ARG A 47 -11.98 -10.81 -16.51
CA ARG A 47 -11.12 -10.19 -17.52
C ARG A 47 -11.35 -8.68 -17.60
N TYR A 48 -12.60 -8.27 -17.80
CA TYR A 48 -12.96 -6.86 -17.93
C TYR A 48 -12.58 -6.05 -16.68
N HIS A 49 -12.90 -6.56 -15.49
CA HIS A 49 -12.56 -5.87 -14.24
C HIS A 49 -11.04 -5.72 -14.07
N TYR A 50 -10.27 -6.77 -14.39
CA TYR A 50 -8.81 -6.68 -14.36
C TYR A 50 -8.29 -5.64 -15.35
N ASP A 51 -8.71 -5.69 -16.62
CA ASP A 51 -8.26 -4.79 -17.68
C ASP A 51 -8.54 -3.32 -17.33
N GLU A 52 -9.74 -3.01 -16.83
CA GLU A 52 -10.16 -1.63 -16.57
C GLU A 52 -9.64 -1.04 -15.26
N TYR A 53 -9.64 -1.82 -14.18
CA TYR A 53 -9.40 -1.30 -12.82
C TYR A 53 -8.02 -1.66 -12.26
N THR A 54 -7.44 -2.80 -12.66
CA THR A 54 -6.21 -3.32 -12.02
C THR A 54 -5.00 -3.23 -12.95
N HIS A 55 -5.17 -3.47 -14.25
CA HIS A 55 -4.06 -3.59 -15.18
C HIS A 55 -3.26 -2.28 -15.28
N LYS A 56 -3.95 -1.14 -15.35
CA LYS A 56 -3.32 0.20 -15.36
C LYS A 56 -2.44 0.45 -14.13
N LEU A 57 -2.87 -0.04 -12.95
CA LEU A 57 -2.10 0.08 -11.71
C LEU A 57 -0.86 -0.81 -11.73
N ILE A 58 -0.97 -2.04 -12.23
CA ILE A 58 0.17 -2.95 -12.39
C ILE A 58 1.22 -2.35 -13.33
N LEU A 59 0.78 -1.77 -14.45
CA LEU A 59 1.69 -1.09 -15.37
C LEU A 59 2.37 0.12 -14.71
N SER A 60 1.61 0.90 -13.92
CA SER A 60 2.15 2.04 -13.16
C SER A 60 3.18 1.62 -12.10
N VAL A 61 2.96 0.49 -11.43
CA VAL A 61 3.94 -0.07 -10.48
C VAL A 61 5.19 -0.54 -11.23
N LYS A 62 5.04 -1.23 -12.35
CA LYS A 62 6.17 -1.72 -13.15
C LYS A 62 7.00 -0.62 -13.79
N SER A 63 6.41 0.54 -14.09
CA SER A 63 7.15 1.68 -14.63
C SER A 63 8.01 2.39 -13.58
N LYS A 64 7.77 2.15 -12.28
CA LYS A 64 8.55 2.67 -11.17
C LYS A 64 9.55 1.63 -10.69
N ASN A 65 10.78 2.04 -10.42
CA ASN A 65 11.75 1.16 -9.74
C ASN A 65 11.67 1.37 -8.22
N LEU A 66 10.70 0.70 -7.59
CA LEU A 66 10.45 0.84 -6.14
C LEU A 66 11.66 0.47 -5.27
N ASN A 67 12.52 -0.43 -5.74
CA ASN A 67 13.73 -0.80 -5.02
C ASN A 67 14.81 0.29 -5.11
N LYS A 68 14.88 1.00 -6.24
CA LYS A 68 15.72 2.19 -6.36
C LYS A 68 15.25 3.29 -5.42
N ASP A 69 13.94 3.55 -5.32
CA ASP A 69 13.39 4.52 -4.36
C ASP A 69 13.86 4.20 -2.92
N LEU A 70 13.81 2.91 -2.52
CA LEU A 70 14.29 2.48 -1.19
C LEU A 70 15.81 2.69 -1.02
N SER A 71 16.61 2.41 -2.05
CA SER A 71 18.05 2.66 -2.03
C SER A 71 18.35 4.15 -1.87
N ASP A 72 17.65 5.01 -2.61
CA ASP A 72 17.86 6.45 -2.57
C ASP A 72 17.45 7.01 -1.18
N MET A 73 16.34 6.53 -0.60
CA MET A 73 15.95 6.88 0.78
C MET A 73 16.96 6.39 1.83
N THR A 74 17.53 5.20 1.64
CA THR A 74 18.56 4.65 2.53
C THR A 74 19.81 5.54 2.52
N ASN A 75 20.23 5.98 1.34
CA ASN A 75 21.36 6.90 1.19
C ASN A 75 21.11 8.22 1.94
N ILE A 76 19.92 8.81 1.81
CA ILE A 76 19.54 10.04 2.54
C ILE A 76 19.63 9.84 4.06
N LEU A 77 19.11 8.71 4.56
CA LEU A 77 19.19 8.39 6.00
C LEU A 77 20.65 8.22 6.45
N GLN A 78 21.47 7.48 5.72
CA GLN A 78 22.88 7.28 6.06
C GLN A 78 23.68 8.60 6.06
N GLN A 79 23.47 9.46 5.07
CA GLN A 79 24.13 10.76 5.00
C GLN A 79 23.71 11.68 6.15
N SER A 80 22.41 11.74 6.45
CA SER A 80 21.93 12.56 7.58
C SER A 80 22.43 12.05 8.93
N GLU A 81 22.57 10.73 9.12
CA GLU A 81 23.13 10.14 10.34
C GLU A 81 24.62 10.49 10.52
N LEU A 82 25.40 10.47 9.43
CA LEU A 82 26.80 10.89 9.42
C LEU A 82 26.96 12.37 9.81
N LEU A 83 26.19 13.25 9.16
CA LEU A 83 26.20 14.70 9.45
C LEU A 83 25.79 14.98 10.90
N LEU A 84 24.72 14.35 11.37
CA LEU A 84 24.22 14.51 12.73
C LEU A 84 25.24 14.05 13.77
N THR A 85 25.95 12.93 13.52
CA THR A 85 27.00 12.44 14.43
C THR A 85 28.14 13.45 14.56
N ASN A 86 28.55 14.08 13.45
CA ASN A 86 29.60 15.08 13.44
C ASN A 86 29.18 16.39 14.13
N LEU A 87 27.93 16.85 13.91
CA LEU A 87 27.40 18.05 14.53
C LEU A 87 27.13 17.87 16.02
N ASN A 88 26.61 16.71 16.44
CA ASN A 88 26.34 16.41 17.85
C ASN A 88 27.63 16.42 18.69
N LYS A 89 28.77 16.00 18.13
CA LYS A 89 30.08 16.12 18.79
C LYS A 89 30.52 17.57 19.03
N LYS A 90 30.15 18.50 18.14
CA LYS A 90 30.57 19.91 18.20
C LYS A 90 29.60 20.78 19.00
N MET A 91 28.30 20.53 18.88
CA MET A 91 27.25 21.42 19.39
C MET A 91 26.51 20.86 20.62
N GLY A 92 26.63 19.55 20.90
CA GLY A 92 26.00 18.94 22.07
C GLY A 92 24.48 19.11 22.09
N SER A 93 23.95 19.59 23.23
CA SER A 93 22.51 19.73 23.53
C SER A 93 21.90 21.01 22.95
N TYR A 94 22.06 21.24 21.64
CA TYR A 94 21.44 22.36 20.96
C TYR A 94 20.07 21.97 20.40
N ILE A 95 19.09 22.88 20.47
CA ILE A 95 17.69 22.61 20.07
C ILE A 95 17.55 22.07 18.65
N TYR A 96 18.40 22.51 17.73
CA TYR A 96 18.39 22.01 16.35
C TYR A 96 18.93 20.59 16.24
N ILE A 97 19.90 20.18 17.07
CA ILE A 97 20.38 18.79 17.10
C ILE A 97 19.26 17.85 17.54
N ASP A 98 18.49 18.23 18.57
CA ASP A 98 17.35 17.44 19.04
C ASP A 98 16.22 17.41 18.00
N THR A 99 15.99 18.51 17.29
CA THR A 99 15.02 18.58 16.19
C THR A 99 15.44 17.72 15.00
N MET A 100 16.72 17.75 14.61
CA MET A 100 17.28 16.88 13.57
C MET A 100 17.14 15.40 13.96
N LYS A 101 17.50 15.02 15.20
CA LYS A 101 17.31 13.66 15.73
C LYS A 101 15.86 13.22 15.64
N PHE A 102 14.92 14.10 16.01
CA PHE A 102 13.50 13.83 15.94
C PHE A 102 13.02 13.60 14.49
N ILE A 103 13.38 14.49 13.56
CA ILE A 103 12.99 14.38 12.15
C ILE A 103 13.59 13.12 11.53
N HIS A 104 14.88 12.86 11.74
CA HIS A 104 15.56 11.66 11.24
C HIS A 104 14.88 10.38 11.77
N LYS A 105 14.52 10.34 13.06
CA LYS A 105 13.79 9.20 13.64
C LYS A 105 12.42 8.99 13.00
N GLU A 106 11.64 10.05 12.78
CA GLU A 106 10.35 9.94 12.10
C GLU A 106 10.52 9.51 10.63
N MET A 107 11.53 10.02 9.91
CA MET A 107 11.87 9.58 8.55
C MET A 107 12.23 8.08 8.50
N LYS A 108 13.00 7.58 9.48
CA LYS A 108 13.33 6.15 9.59
C LYS A 108 12.08 5.29 9.84
N HIS A 109 11.15 5.75 10.68
CA HIS A 109 9.87 5.05 10.88
C HIS A 109 9.01 5.05 9.61
N ILE A 110 8.96 6.16 8.86
CA ILE A 110 8.27 6.24 7.57
C ILE A 110 8.91 5.28 6.57
N PHE A 111 10.24 5.29 6.47
CA PHE A 111 11.00 4.41 5.58
C PHE A 111 10.68 2.92 5.83
N ASN A 112 10.68 2.48 7.09
CA ASN A 112 10.33 1.09 7.43
C ASN A 112 8.91 0.71 6.97
N ARG A 113 7.97 1.66 6.96
CA ARG A 113 6.61 1.43 6.45
C ARG A 113 6.58 1.38 4.92
N ILE A 114 7.35 2.24 4.24
CA ILE A 114 7.50 2.19 2.78
C ILE A 114 8.09 0.84 2.37
N GLU A 115 9.14 0.37 3.04
CA GLU A 115 9.76 -0.93 2.78
C GLU A 115 8.75 -2.08 2.95
N TYR A 116 7.97 -2.07 4.04
CA TYR A 116 6.90 -3.04 4.28
C TYR A 116 5.88 -3.08 3.12
N HIS A 117 5.38 -1.92 2.70
CA HIS A 117 4.39 -1.85 1.62
C HIS A 117 4.98 -2.21 0.26
N THR A 118 6.23 -1.84 -0.04
CA THR A 118 6.92 -2.22 -1.27
C THR A 118 7.06 -3.74 -1.41
N LYS A 119 7.36 -4.48 -0.33
CA LYS A 119 7.41 -5.95 -0.34
C LYS A 119 6.07 -6.55 -0.78
N ILE A 120 4.97 -6.09 -0.17
CA ILE A 120 3.61 -6.53 -0.53
C ILE A 120 3.32 -6.22 -2.01
N ILE A 121 3.64 -5.00 -2.47
CA ILE A 121 3.38 -4.60 -3.86
C ILE A 121 4.12 -5.51 -4.84
N ASN A 122 5.41 -5.78 -4.60
CA ASN A 122 6.22 -6.63 -5.46
C ASN A 122 5.64 -8.07 -5.52
N ASP A 123 5.31 -8.64 -4.37
CA ASP A 123 4.75 -9.99 -4.27
C ASP A 123 3.37 -10.07 -4.93
N LYS A 124 2.49 -9.13 -4.61
CA LYS A 124 1.11 -9.11 -5.13
C LYS A 124 1.06 -8.81 -6.62
N THR A 125 1.96 -7.98 -7.14
CA THR A 125 2.07 -7.76 -8.59
C THR A 125 2.30 -9.08 -9.32
N LYS A 126 3.25 -9.90 -8.83
CA LYS A 126 3.55 -11.21 -9.42
C LYS A 126 2.37 -12.16 -9.29
N ILE A 127 1.82 -12.32 -8.07
CA ILE A 127 0.70 -13.22 -7.79
C ILE A 127 -0.51 -12.88 -8.65
N ILE A 128 -0.88 -11.60 -8.75
CA ILE A 128 -2.02 -11.16 -9.57
C ILE A 128 -1.79 -11.53 -11.04
N GLN A 129 -0.60 -11.25 -11.59
CA GLN A 129 -0.30 -11.54 -12.98
C GLN A 129 -0.28 -13.04 -13.30
N ASP A 130 0.12 -13.88 -12.35
CA ASP A 130 0.13 -15.32 -12.53
C ASP A 130 -1.29 -15.89 -12.37
N LYS A 131 -2.04 -15.47 -11.35
CA LYS A 131 -3.42 -15.93 -11.13
C LYS A 131 -4.38 -15.47 -12.23
N ILE A 132 -4.26 -14.25 -12.75
CA ILE A 132 -5.18 -13.76 -13.78
C ILE A 132 -5.10 -14.62 -15.04
N LYS A 133 -3.89 -15.02 -15.47
CA LYS A 133 -3.68 -15.90 -16.63
C LYS A 133 -4.43 -17.23 -16.50
N LEU A 134 -4.51 -17.78 -15.28
CA LEU A 134 -5.18 -19.04 -15.01
C LEU A 134 -6.71 -18.92 -14.99
N ASN A 135 -7.23 -17.72 -14.79
CA ASN A 135 -8.65 -17.46 -14.52
C ASN A 135 -9.38 -16.77 -15.69
N ILE A 136 -8.68 -16.34 -16.74
CA ILE A 136 -9.27 -15.73 -17.95
C ILE A 136 -9.32 -16.71 -19.12
N TRP A 137 -10.15 -16.41 -20.13
CA TRP A 137 -10.27 -17.17 -21.38
C TRP A 137 -10.62 -18.66 -21.21
N ARG A 138 -11.43 -18.96 -20.20
CA ARG A 138 -11.93 -20.31 -19.90
C ARG A 138 -13.26 -20.22 -19.17
N THR A 139 -13.88 -21.36 -18.91
CA THR A 139 -15.08 -21.46 -18.08
C THR A 139 -14.78 -22.20 -16.77
N PHE A 140 -15.68 -22.04 -15.80
CA PHE A 140 -15.66 -22.74 -14.51
C PHE A 140 -17.08 -23.16 -14.11
N GLN A 141 -17.18 -24.19 -13.27
CA GLN A 141 -18.40 -24.41 -12.50
C GLN A 141 -18.64 -23.20 -11.57
N LYS A 142 -19.90 -22.85 -11.32
CA LYS A 142 -20.30 -21.67 -10.53
C LYS A 142 -19.56 -21.55 -9.20
N ASP A 143 -19.51 -22.61 -8.41
CA ASP A 143 -18.86 -22.58 -7.09
C ASP A 143 -17.37 -22.27 -7.18
N GLU A 144 -16.69 -22.82 -8.19
CA GLU A 144 -15.28 -22.53 -8.44
C GLU A 144 -15.10 -21.10 -8.94
N LEU A 145 -15.98 -20.61 -9.82
CA LEU A 145 -15.96 -19.22 -10.27
C LEU A 145 -16.07 -18.24 -9.08
N LEU A 146 -17.01 -18.48 -8.16
CA LEU A 146 -17.21 -17.64 -6.99
C LEU A 146 -15.96 -17.65 -6.09
N LYS A 147 -15.34 -18.80 -5.84
CA LYS A 147 -14.06 -18.91 -5.11
C LYS A 147 -12.96 -18.10 -5.79
N ARG A 148 -12.84 -18.17 -7.12
CA ARG A 148 -11.84 -17.41 -7.88
C ARG A 148 -12.07 -15.91 -7.81
N ILE A 149 -13.32 -15.44 -7.82
CA ILE A 149 -13.62 -14.01 -7.69
C ILE A 149 -13.20 -13.50 -6.30
N LEU A 150 -13.50 -14.24 -5.23
CA LEU A 150 -13.10 -13.87 -3.87
C LEU A 150 -11.58 -13.86 -3.70
N ASP A 151 -10.91 -14.89 -4.22
CA ASP A 151 -9.44 -14.99 -4.21
C ASP A 151 -8.79 -13.81 -4.93
N MET A 152 -9.23 -13.49 -6.15
CA MET A 152 -8.70 -12.34 -6.90
C MET A 152 -8.99 -11.00 -6.20
N SER A 153 -10.20 -10.82 -5.65
CA SER A 153 -10.57 -9.60 -4.91
C SER A 153 -9.68 -9.37 -3.69
N ASN A 154 -9.30 -10.44 -3.00
CA ASN A 154 -8.35 -10.38 -1.89
C ASN A 154 -6.95 -9.96 -2.35
N GLU A 155 -6.45 -10.50 -3.46
CA GLU A 155 -5.15 -10.10 -4.00
C GLU A 155 -5.14 -8.62 -4.44
N TYR A 156 -6.22 -8.17 -5.10
CA TYR A 156 -6.36 -6.79 -5.54
C TYR A 156 -6.42 -5.81 -4.36
N SER A 157 -7.21 -6.11 -3.33
CA SER A 157 -7.38 -5.19 -2.19
C SER A 157 -6.08 -4.96 -1.42
N LEU A 158 -5.29 -6.02 -1.20
CA LEU A 158 -3.98 -5.93 -0.55
C LEU A 158 -2.96 -5.13 -1.37
N PHE A 159 -2.97 -5.35 -2.70
CA PHE A 159 -2.12 -4.62 -3.64
C PHE A 159 -2.44 -3.12 -3.65
N ILE A 160 -3.71 -2.77 -3.90
CA ILE A 160 -4.17 -1.37 -4.04
C ILE A 160 -3.92 -0.60 -2.73
N THR A 161 -4.24 -1.21 -1.59
CA THR A 161 -4.05 -0.57 -0.28
C THR A 161 -2.58 -0.26 -0.02
N SER A 162 -1.69 -1.20 -0.33
CA SER A 162 -0.25 -1.00 -0.11
C SER A 162 0.35 0.01 -1.08
N ASP A 163 -0.04 0.01 -2.35
CA ASP A 163 0.43 1.01 -3.32
C ASP A 163 -0.01 2.44 -2.92
N HIS A 164 -1.27 2.60 -2.52
CA HIS A 164 -1.79 3.87 -2.04
C HIS A 164 -1.01 4.40 -0.82
N LEU A 165 -0.84 3.56 0.21
CA LEU A 165 -0.10 3.93 1.41
C LEU A 165 1.37 4.23 1.11
N ARG A 166 2.03 3.44 0.25
CA ARG A 166 3.42 3.65 -0.15
C ARG A 166 3.61 5.02 -0.79
N GLN A 167 2.71 5.42 -1.69
CA GLN A 167 2.79 6.72 -2.36
C GLN A 167 2.61 7.90 -1.39
N MET A 168 1.65 7.81 -0.46
CA MET A 168 1.46 8.85 0.57
C MET A 168 2.66 8.96 1.52
N LEU A 169 3.22 7.81 1.93
CA LEU A 169 4.39 7.76 2.79
C LEU A 169 5.64 8.28 2.08
N TYR A 170 5.82 7.98 0.79
CA TYR A 170 6.89 8.55 -0.05
C TYR A 170 6.85 10.08 0.00
N ASN A 171 5.69 10.68 -0.25
CA ASN A 171 5.53 12.14 -0.20
C ASN A 171 5.82 12.69 1.20
N THR A 172 5.41 11.97 2.24
CA THR A 172 5.67 12.37 3.64
C THR A 172 7.17 12.31 3.98
N PHE A 173 7.89 11.30 3.47
CA PHE A 173 9.33 11.16 3.65
C PHE A 173 10.07 12.37 3.06
N TYR A 174 9.82 12.70 1.79
CA TYR A 174 10.47 13.83 1.14
C TYR A 174 10.03 15.20 1.70
N SER A 175 8.80 15.30 2.20
CA SER A 175 8.38 16.50 2.95
C SER A 175 9.23 16.71 4.20
N LYS A 176 9.55 15.64 4.94
CA LYS A 176 10.43 15.72 6.13
C LYS A 176 11.89 15.93 5.76
N GLU A 177 12.36 15.30 4.69
CA GLU A 177 13.72 15.47 4.16
C GLU A 177 14.00 16.95 3.84
N LYS A 178 13.08 17.64 3.15
CA LYS A 178 13.22 19.07 2.84
C LYS A 178 13.42 19.93 4.10
N HIS A 179 12.67 19.63 5.17
CA HIS A 179 12.83 20.35 6.45
C HIS A 179 14.17 20.03 7.12
N LEU A 180 14.61 18.77 7.05
CA LEU A 180 15.89 18.36 7.59
C LEU A 180 17.04 19.08 6.87
N ASN A 181 16.98 19.18 5.53
CA ASN A 181 17.95 19.92 4.74
C ASN A 181 18.01 21.41 5.12
N ASN A 182 16.85 22.04 5.34
CA ASN A 182 16.78 23.45 5.78
C ASN A 182 17.39 23.69 7.17
N ILE A 183 17.41 22.69 8.05
CA ILE A 183 18.02 22.82 9.38
C ILE A 183 19.52 22.51 9.32
N PHE A 184 19.97 21.72 8.35
CA PHE A 184 21.40 21.50 8.10
C PHE A 184 22.10 22.72 7.48
N HIS A 185 21.41 23.45 6.62
CA HIS A 185 21.86 24.73 6.07
C HIS A 185 21.90 25.82 7.15
#